data_AF-A0A251URQ2-F1
#
_entry.id   AF-A0A251URQ2-F1
#
_cell.length_a   1.000
_cell.length_b   1.000
_cell.length_c   1.000
_cell.angle_alpha   90.00
_cell.angle_beta   90.00
_cell.angle_gamma   90.00
#
_symmetry.space_group_name_H-M   'P 1'
#
loop_
_entity.id
_entity.type
_entity.pdbx_description
1 polymer ?
#
loop_
_entity_poly.entity_id
_entity_poly.type
_entity_poly.pdbx_seq_one_letter_code
_entity_poly.pdbx_strand_id
1 'polypeptide(L)'
;MYPIERYLGHLKKYVKNLAKPEGSIAEAYVVEEAITFCSHYLRGVESKLDKRDRNDDKTSSDAQSCALDVFRLNGRGIGKKEVHILPSNLMKKAIWFIFNNCQEVQPYLEEHLRFLQMQHPESSDFYEMQQSTFSTWFAKRVMLTLYFTYFTL
;
A
#
# COMPACT_ATOMS: atom_id res chain seq x y z
N MET A 1 -0.07 7.33 25.51
CA MET A 1 -0.20 6.75 26.86
C MET A 1 1.05 5.93 27.15
N TYR A 2 1.64 6.12 28.33
CA TYR A 2 2.92 5.52 28.69
C TYR A 2 2.81 3.99 28.89
N PRO A 3 3.92 3.24 28.75
CA PRO A 3 3.91 1.77 28.89
C PRO A 3 3.30 1.28 30.21
N ILE A 4 3.66 1.92 31.33
CA ILE A 4 3.17 1.55 32.67
C ILE A 4 1.65 1.74 32.78
N GLU A 5 1.13 2.86 32.29
CA GLU A 5 -0.30 3.16 32.32
C GLU A 5 -1.10 2.15 31.49
N ARG A 6 -0.55 1.73 30.34
CA ARG A 6 -1.17 0.72 29.47
C ARG A 6 -1.26 -0.63 30.17
N TYR A 7 -0.19 -1.02 30.86
CA TYR A 7 -0.14 -2.26 31.63
C TYR A 7 -1.15 -2.23 32.79
N LEU A 8 -1.19 -1.15 33.57
CA LEU A 8 -2.17 -0.99 34.65
C LEU A 8 -3.61 -0.98 34.13
N GLY A 9 -3.85 -0.32 32.99
CA GLY A 9 -5.14 -0.34 32.31
C GLY A 9 -5.56 -1.74 31.84
N HIS A 10 -4.61 -2.63 31.55
CA HIS A 10 -4.89 -4.02 31.24
C HIS A 10 -5.25 -4.83 32.48
N LEU A 11 -4.43 -4.75 33.54
CA LEU A 11 -4.69 -5.43 34.83
C LEU A 11 -6.00 -4.99 35.47
N LYS A 12 -6.40 -3.73 35.29
CA LYS A 12 -7.70 -3.24 35.76
C LYS A 12 -8.87 -4.04 35.20
N LYS A 13 -8.75 -4.63 34.00
CA LYS A 13 -9.79 -5.49 33.41
C LYS A 13 -9.92 -6.85 34.11
N TYR A 14 -8.91 -7.25 34.89
CA TYR A 14 -8.89 -8.51 35.64
C TYR A 14 -9.50 -8.42 37.02
N VAL A 15 -9.72 -7.20 37.54
CA VAL A 15 -10.37 -6.97 38.83
C VAL A 15 -11.89 -7.15 38.68
N LYS A 16 -12.36 -8.40 38.79
CA LYS A 16 -13.78 -8.77 38.89
C LYS A 16 -14.31 -8.67 40.32
N ASN A 17 -13.46 -8.94 41.31
CA ASN A 17 -13.79 -8.79 42.73
C ASN A 17 -13.04 -7.60 43.35
N LEU A 18 -13.76 -6.51 43.61
CA LEU A 18 -13.20 -5.29 44.22
C LEU A 18 -12.80 -5.47 45.69
N ALA A 19 -13.34 -6.46 46.40
CA ALA A 19 -12.97 -6.73 47.79
C ALA A 19 -11.62 -7.44 47.92
N LYS A 20 -11.13 -8.07 46.83
CA LYS A 20 -9.84 -8.80 46.77
C LYS A 20 -9.20 -8.60 45.39
N PRO A 21 -8.70 -7.39 45.08
CA PRO A 21 -8.25 -7.06 43.74
C PRO A 21 -7.05 -7.87 43.28
N GLU A 22 -6.07 -8.14 44.15
CA GLU A 22 -4.88 -8.94 43.84
C GLU A 22 -5.26 -10.39 43.53
N GLY A 23 -6.14 -10.97 44.34
CA GLY A 23 -6.64 -12.34 44.12
C GLY A 23 -7.42 -12.46 42.82
N SER A 24 -8.25 -11.46 42.50
CA SER A 24 -9.00 -11.42 41.25
C SER A 24 -8.08 -11.31 40.03
N ILE A 25 -6.98 -10.54 40.13
CA ILE A 25 -5.98 -10.44 39.06
C ILE A 25 -5.26 -11.77 38.88
N ALA A 26 -4.82 -12.40 39.97
CA ALA A 26 -4.12 -13.69 39.93
C ALA A 26 -4.99 -14.80 39.30
N GLU A 27 -6.26 -14.89 39.69
CA GLU A 27 -7.21 -15.86 39.13
C GLU A 27 -7.40 -15.66 37.63
N ALA A 28 -7.65 -14.42 37.19
CA ALA A 28 -7.83 -14.11 35.78
C ALA A 28 -6.58 -14.41 34.95
N TYR A 29 -5.39 -14.17 35.52
CA TYR A 29 -4.12 -14.45 34.87
C TYR A 29 -3.91 -15.95 34.65
N VAL A 30 -4.18 -16.79 35.68
CA VAL A 30 -4.09 -18.25 35.56
C VAL A 30 -5.01 -18.77 34.44
N VAL A 31 -6.23 -18.23 34.36
CA VAL A 31 -7.18 -18.59 33.29
C VAL A 31 -6.66 -18.15 31.91
N GLU A 32 -6.11 -16.94 31.80
CA GLU A 32 -5.53 -16.45 30.54
C GLU A 32 -4.36 -17.32 30.08
N GLU A 33 -3.44 -17.69 30.97
CA GLU A 33 -2.32 -18.58 30.65
C GLU A 33 -2.81 -19.96 30.19
N ALA A 34 -3.80 -20.54 30.87
CA ALA A 34 -4.36 -21.83 30.48
C ALA A 34 -5.00 -21.77 29.08
N ILE A 35 -5.76 -20.72 28.77
CA ILE A 35 -6.36 -20.53 27.44
C ILE A 35 -5.27 -20.32 26.37
N THR A 36 -4.24 -19.54 26.71
CA THR A 36 -3.08 -19.30 25.83
C THR A 36 -2.35 -20.59 25.54
N PHE A 37 -2.10 -21.42 26.55
CA PHE A 37 -1.52 -22.75 26.38
C PHE A 37 -2.37 -23.64 25.46
N CYS A 38 -3.68 -23.73 25.71
CA CYS A 38 -4.59 -24.51 24.87
C CYS A 38 -4.60 -24.03 23.41
N SER A 39 -4.45 -22.72 23.16
CA SER A 39 -4.44 -22.18 21.79
C SER A 39 -3.31 -22.73 20.91
N HIS A 40 -2.17 -23.09 21.50
CA HIS A 40 -1.07 -23.71 20.75
C HIS A 40 -1.40 -25.11 20.20
N TYR A 41 -2.40 -25.79 20.78
CA TYR A 41 -2.77 -27.16 20.40
C TYR A 41 -4.11 -27.23 19.64
N LEU A 42 -4.97 -26.20 19.73
CA LEU A 42 -6.26 -26.14 19.05
C LEU A 42 -6.11 -25.53 17.65
N ARG A 43 -6.01 -26.38 16.62
CA ARG A 43 -5.93 -25.93 15.22
C ARG A 43 -7.29 -25.45 14.71
N GLY A 44 -7.31 -24.32 14.00
CA GLY A 44 -8.51 -23.79 13.33
C GLY A 44 -9.44 -22.96 14.22
N VAL A 45 -9.04 -22.64 15.45
CA VAL A 45 -9.76 -21.73 16.34
C VAL A 45 -8.98 -20.42 16.42
N GLU A 46 -9.61 -19.29 16.11
CA GLU A 46 -8.97 -17.98 16.26
C GLU A 46 -8.73 -17.67 17.74
N SER A 47 -7.47 -17.65 18.16
CA SER A 47 -7.08 -17.24 19.50
C SER A 47 -6.83 -15.73 19.58
N LYS A 48 -6.66 -15.22 20.81
CA LYS A 48 -6.22 -13.81 21.01
C LYS A 48 -4.85 -13.54 20.40
N LEU A 49 -3.99 -14.57 20.29
CA LEU A 49 -2.64 -14.45 19.72
C LEU A 49 -2.66 -14.37 18.20
N ASP A 50 -3.63 -15.04 17.55
CA ASP A 50 -3.74 -15.09 16.09
C ASP A 50 -4.49 -13.88 15.52
N LYS A 51 -5.15 -13.10 16.38
CA LYS A 51 -5.86 -11.89 15.96
C LYS A 51 -4.86 -10.84 15.49
N ARG A 52 -5.01 -10.48 14.22
CA ARG A 52 -4.39 -9.30 13.63
C ARG A 52 -4.65 -8.06 14.49
N ASP A 53 -3.65 -7.20 14.59
CA ASP A 53 -3.77 -5.97 15.36
C ASP A 53 -4.91 -5.09 14.80
N ARG A 54 -5.48 -4.23 15.64
CA ARG A 54 -6.54 -3.29 15.24
C ARG A 54 -6.10 -2.34 14.12
N ASN A 55 -4.79 -2.13 14.02
CA ASN A 55 -4.13 -1.34 13.00
C ASN A 55 -3.41 -2.24 11.96
N ASP A 56 -3.87 -3.47 11.75
CA ASP A 56 -3.37 -4.28 10.64
C ASP A 56 -3.82 -3.63 9.33
N ASP A 57 -2.88 -2.94 8.68
CA ASP A 57 -2.96 -2.53 7.29
C ASP A 57 -2.92 -3.81 6.46
N LYS A 58 -4.08 -4.43 6.28
CA LYS A 58 -4.26 -5.65 5.47
C LYS A 58 -3.64 -5.45 4.08
N THR A 59 -2.38 -5.84 3.89
CA THR A 59 -1.58 -5.37 2.75
C THR A 59 -1.39 -6.39 1.64
N SER A 60 -2.05 -7.55 1.68
CA SER A 60 -1.77 -8.59 0.67
C SER A 60 -2.96 -9.35 0.11
N SER A 61 -4.10 -9.42 0.78
CA SER A 61 -5.27 -10.20 0.32
C SER A 61 -6.49 -9.34 -0.05
N ASP A 62 -6.64 -8.17 0.58
CA ASP A 62 -7.72 -7.21 0.32
C ASP A 62 -7.25 -6.00 -0.49
N ALA A 63 -5.97 -5.98 -0.92
CA ALA A 63 -5.47 -4.96 -1.84
C ALA A 63 -6.26 -5.11 -3.14
N GLN A 64 -7.20 -4.18 -3.34
CA GLN A 64 -8.00 -4.05 -4.55
C GLN A 64 -7.05 -4.28 -5.73
N SER A 65 -7.31 -5.32 -6.52
CA SER A 65 -6.44 -5.76 -7.61
C SER A 65 -6.23 -4.60 -8.58
N CYS A 66 -5.20 -3.80 -8.33
CA CYS A 66 -4.77 -2.75 -9.22
C CYS A 66 -3.94 -3.43 -10.30
N ALA A 67 -4.36 -3.23 -11.55
CA ALA A 67 -3.67 -3.78 -12.72
C ALA A 67 -2.22 -3.28 -12.83
N LEU A 68 -1.88 -2.15 -12.20
CA LEU A 68 -0.54 -1.56 -12.21
C LEU A 68 -0.01 -1.40 -10.78
N ASP A 69 1.25 -1.77 -10.61
CA ASP A 69 1.96 -1.76 -9.33
C ASP A 69 2.07 -0.36 -8.72
N VAL A 70 2.22 0.66 -9.56
CA VAL A 70 2.33 2.08 -9.15
C VAL A 70 1.08 2.60 -8.41
N PHE A 71 -0.07 1.93 -8.58
CA PHE A 71 -1.32 2.27 -7.91
C PHE A 71 -1.65 1.36 -6.73
N ARG A 72 -0.77 0.41 -6.38
CA ARG A 72 -0.92 -0.41 -5.18
C ARG A 72 -0.64 0.44 -3.95
N LEU A 73 -1.72 0.89 -3.31
CA LEU A 73 -1.66 1.60 -2.04
C LEU A 73 -1.55 0.60 -0.89
N ASN A 74 -0.37 0.54 -0.28
CA ASN A 74 -0.13 -0.23 0.93
C ASN A 74 -0.49 0.62 2.14
N GLY A 75 -1.76 0.61 2.54
CA GLY A 75 -2.22 1.26 3.75
C GLY A 75 -3.70 1.56 3.77
N ARG A 76 -4.27 1.67 4.98
CA ARG A 76 -5.66 2.06 5.16
C ARG A 76 -5.76 3.57 5.39
N GLY A 77 -6.45 4.28 4.51
CA GLY A 77 -6.80 5.68 4.75
C GLY A 77 -7.68 5.82 6.00
N ILE A 78 -7.23 6.61 6.99
CA ILE A 78 -7.95 6.90 8.23
C ILE A 78 -8.55 8.30 8.14
N GLY A 79 -9.84 8.43 8.48
CA GLY A 79 -10.53 9.73 8.54
C GLY A 79 -11.35 10.07 7.28
N LYS A 80 -11.79 11.32 7.20
CA LYS A 80 -12.61 11.82 6.09
C LYS A 80 -11.74 11.97 4.84
N LYS A 81 -12.24 11.46 3.71
CA LYS A 81 -11.59 11.67 2.41
C LYS A 81 -11.82 13.09 1.94
N GLU A 82 -10.74 13.77 1.57
CA GLU A 82 -10.77 15.07 0.90
C GLU A 82 -10.18 14.92 -0.49
N VAL A 83 -10.87 15.49 -1.48
CA VAL A 83 -10.43 15.44 -2.88
C VAL A 83 -9.72 16.75 -3.17
N HIS A 84 -8.40 16.68 -3.40
CA HIS A 84 -7.61 17.82 -3.82
C HIS A 84 -7.34 17.76 -5.31
N ILE A 85 -7.67 18.85 -6.01
CA ILE A 85 -7.32 19.01 -7.42
C ILE A 85 -5.87 19.50 -7.48
N LEU A 86 -5.00 18.71 -8.09
CA LEU A 86 -3.61 19.10 -8.30
C LEU A 86 -3.53 20.18 -9.39
N PRO A 87 -2.76 21.27 -9.17
CA PRO A 87 -2.50 22.25 -10.22
C PRO A 87 -1.70 21.61 -11.36
N SER A 88 -1.86 22.16 -12.57
CA SER A 88 -1.36 21.55 -13.82
C SER A 88 0.15 21.24 -13.82
N ASN A 89 0.96 22.07 -13.16
CA ASN A 89 2.41 21.85 -13.02
C ASN A 89 2.73 20.64 -12.13
N LEU A 90 2.02 20.47 -11.01
CA LEU A 90 2.16 19.31 -10.13
C LEU A 90 1.58 18.05 -10.79
N MET A 91 0.48 18.18 -11.52
CA MET A 91 -0.09 17.08 -12.29
C MET A 91 0.91 16.52 -13.32
N LYS A 92 1.58 17.39 -14.08
CA LYS A 92 2.64 16.96 -15.03
C LYS A 92 3.78 16.22 -14.32
N LYS A 93 4.23 16.71 -13.16
CA LYS A 93 5.26 16.03 -12.36
C LYS A 93 4.79 14.68 -11.82
N ALA A 94 3.55 14.59 -11.34
CA ALA A 94 2.96 13.36 -10.84
C ALA A 94 2.83 12.31 -11.95
N ILE A 95 2.35 12.70 -13.13
CA ILE A 95 2.27 11.82 -14.31
C ILE A 95 3.67 11.31 -14.70
N TRP A 96 4.66 12.20 -14.76
CA TRP A 96 6.05 11.81 -15.04
C TRP A 96 6.60 10.82 -14.00
N PHE A 97 6.33 11.07 -12.72
CA PHE A 97 6.70 10.15 -11.64
C PHE A 97 6.05 8.77 -11.85
N ILE A 98 4.76 8.73 -12.20
CA ILE A 98 4.05 7.47 -12.46
C ILE A 98 4.74 6.69 -13.58
N PHE A 99 5.08 7.33 -14.70
CA PHE A 99 5.74 6.64 -15.82
C PHE A 99 7.10 6.04 -15.45
N ASN A 100 7.91 6.78 -14.68
CA ASN A 100 9.24 6.31 -14.28
C ASN A 100 9.21 5.16 -13.25
N ASN A 101 8.12 5.03 -12.49
CA ASN A 101 7.98 3.98 -11.46
C ASN A 101 7.06 2.83 -11.91
N CYS A 102 6.52 2.90 -13.12
CA CYS A 102 5.67 1.85 -13.69
C CYS A 102 6.54 0.90 -14.52
N GLN A 103 6.64 -0.36 -14.11
CA GLN A 103 7.51 -1.35 -14.76
C GLN A 103 7.06 -1.64 -16.19
N GLU A 104 5.76 -1.65 -16.43
CA GLU A 104 5.12 -1.90 -17.73
C GLU A 104 5.40 -0.79 -18.74
N VAL A 105 5.74 0.42 -18.28
CA VAL A 105 6.02 1.58 -19.12
C VAL A 105 7.52 1.67 -19.50
N GLN A 106 8.41 0.98 -18.79
CA GLN A 106 9.86 1.03 -19.04
C GLN A 106 10.26 0.78 -20.50
N PRO A 107 9.74 -0.24 -21.21
CA PRO A 107 10.11 -0.49 -22.61
C PRO A 107 9.79 0.70 -23.53
N TYR A 108 8.70 1.42 -23.24
CA TYR A 108 8.28 2.57 -24.01
C TYR A 108 9.16 3.80 -23.72
N LEU A 109 9.63 3.96 -22.49
CA LEU A 109 10.59 5.02 -22.13
C LEU A 109 11.90 4.83 -22.91
N GLU A 110 12.40 3.59 -22.99
CA GLU A 110 13.60 3.28 -23.77
C GLU A 110 13.40 3.49 -25.27
N GLU A 111 12.27 3.04 -25.83
CA GLU A 111 11.92 3.23 -27.24
C GLU A 111 11.88 4.73 -27.60
N HIS A 112 11.21 5.52 -26.76
CA HIS A 112 11.11 6.96 -26.98
C HIS A 112 12.46 7.67 -26.86
N LEU A 113 13.31 7.26 -25.90
CA LEU A 113 14.65 7.82 -25.78
C LEU A 113 15.49 7.57 -27.04
N ARG A 114 15.44 6.35 -27.58
CA ARG A 114 16.10 6.02 -28.86
C ARG A 114 15.56 6.86 -30.01
N PHE A 115 14.24 7.06 -30.07
CA PHE A 115 13.60 7.92 -31.07
C PHE A 115 14.11 9.36 -30.98
N LEU A 116 14.22 9.93 -29.78
CA LEU A 116 14.75 11.29 -29.57
C LEU A 116 16.21 11.41 -29.99
N GLN A 117 17.04 10.42 -29.67
CA GLN A 117 18.46 10.38 -30.07
C GLN A 117 18.63 10.35 -31.59
N MET A 118 17.73 9.67 -32.31
CA MET A 118 17.76 9.63 -33.76
C MET A 118 17.29 10.94 -34.41
N GLN A 119 16.26 11.58 -33.85
CA GLN A 119 15.70 12.82 -34.39
C GLN A 119 16.56 14.04 -34.07
N HIS A 120 17.22 14.04 -32.91
CA HIS A 120 18.04 15.15 -32.43
C HIS A 120 19.40 14.66 -31.93
N PRO A 121 20.34 14.31 -32.83
CA PRO A 121 21.65 13.81 -32.44
C PRO A 121 22.49 14.84 -31.67
N GLU A 122 22.22 16.13 -31.88
CA GLU A 122 23.00 17.24 -31.31
C GLU A 122 22.48 17.75 -29.96
N SER A 123 21.30 17.31 -29.53
CA SER A 123 20.73 17.76 -28.26
C SER A 123 21.43 17.09 -27.08
N SER A 124 21.83 17.87 -26.07
CA SER A 124 22.45 17.34 -24.85
C SER A 124 21.42 16.98 -23.77
N ASP A 125 20.20 17.56 -23.81
CA ASP A 125 19.18 17.36 -22.79
C ASP A 125 18.02 16.50 -23.30
N PHE A 126 18.27 15.19 -23.38
CA PHE A 126 17.24 14.22 -23.72
C PHE A 126 16.20 14.04 -22.61
N TYR A 127 16.54 14.36 -21.36
CA TYR A 127 15.66 14.14 -20.22
C TYR A 127 14.50 15.15 -20.22
N GLU A 128 14.79 16.45 -20.39
CA GLU A 128 13.73 17.47 -20.43
C GLU A 128 12.83 17.32 -21.67
N MET A 129 13.44 16.98 -22.81
CA MET A 129 12.69 16.66 -24.03
C MET A 129 11.79 15.44 -23.83
N GLN A 130 12.32 14.36 -23.24
CA GLN A 130 11.53 13.18 -22.96
C GLN A 130 10.40 13.50 -21.99
N GLN A 131 10.66 14.20 -20.88
CA GLN A 131 9.65 14.56 -19.91
C GLN A 131 8.49 15.37 -20.52
N SER A 132 8.78 16.27 -21.45
CA SER A 132 7.77 17.14 -22.08
C SER A 132 6.99 16.47 -23.21
N THR A 133 7.60 15.53 -23.94
CA THR A 133 7.01 14.92 -25.15
C THR A 133 6.50 13.49 -24.95
N PHE A 134 7.01 12.77 -23.95
CA PHE A 134 6.70 11.35 -23.75
C PHE A 134 5.20 11.10 -23.56
N SER A 135 4.49 11.92 -22.80
CA SER A 135 3.06 11.69 -22.51
C SER A 135 2.21 11.66 -23.79
N THR A 136 2.47 12.58 -24.73
CA THR A 136 1.72 12.66 -25.98
C THR A 136 2.16 11.59 -26.97
N TRP A 137 3.45 11.27 -27.01
CA TRP A 137 3.99 10.18 -27.82
C TRP A 137 3.45 8.82 -27.35
N PHE A 138 3.49 8.55 -26.05
CA PHE A 138 3.04 7.29 -25.45
C PHE A 138 1.56 7.06 -25.71
N ALA A 139 0.71 8.08 -25.53
CA ALA A 139 -0.72 7.98 -25.84
C ALA A 139 -0.97 7.58 -27.30
N LYS A 140 -0.25 8.19 -28.25
CA LYS A 140 -0.36 7.84 -29.68
C LYS A 140 0.15 6.42 -29.94
N ARG A 141 1.30 6.04 -29.34
CA ARG A 141 1.94 4.74 -29.51
C ARG A 141 1.04 3.61 -29.05
N VAL A 142 0.45 3.73 -27.86
CA VAL A 142 -0.47 2.74 -27.28
C VAL A 142 -1.76 2.63 -28.10
N MET A 143 -2.35 3.76 -28.54
CA MET A 143 -3.53 3.72 -29.41
C MET A 143 -3.26 2.95 -30.70
N LEU A 144 -2.13 3.19 -31.36
CA LEU A 144 -1.76 2.48 -32.58
C LEU A 144 -1.64 0.96 -32.32
N THR A 145 -0.96 0.56 -31.24
CA THR A 145 -0.81 -0.86 -30.90
C THR A 145 -2.16 -1.55 -30.72
N LEU A 146 -3.13 -0.91 -30.04
CA LEU A 146 -4.46 -1.46 -29.86
C LEU A 146 -5.21 -1.61 -31.19
N TYR A 147 -5.15 -0.60 -32.07
CA TYR A 147 -5.78 -0.69 -33.40
C TYR A 147 -5.24 -1.86 -34.23
N PHE A 148 -3.93 -2.13 -34.20
CA PHE A 148 -3.35 -3.24 -34.95
C PHE A 148 -3.65 -4.62 -34.34
N THR A 149 -3.75 -4.73 -33.02
CA THR A 149 -4.07 -6.00 -32.35
C THR A 149 -5.54 -6.41 -32.51
N TYR A 150 -6.47 -5.46 -32.65
CA TYR A 150 -7.90 -5.76 -32.85
C TYR A 150 -8.29 -5.99 -34.31
N PHE A 151 -7.44 -5.66 -35.28
CA PHE A 151 -7.72 -5.81 -36.72
C PHE A 151 -6.99 -7.00 -37.37
N THR A 152 -6.19 -7.74 -36.58
CA THR A 152 -5.45 -8.93 -37.03
C THR A 152 -5.98 -10.25 -36.44
N LEU A 153 -7.11 -10.19 -35.72
CA LEU A 153 -7.95 -11.32 -35.31
C LEU A 153 -9.22 -11.34 -36.18
#